data_AF-A0A4Y2FIE4-F1
#
_entry.id   AF-A0A4Y2FIE4-F1
#
_cell.length_a   1.000
_cell.length_b   1.000
_cell.length_c   1.000
_cell.angle_alpha   90.00
_cell.angle_beta   90.00
_cell.angle_gamma   90.00
#
_symmetry.space_group_name_H-M   'P 1'
#
loop_
_entity.id
_entity.type
_entity.pdbx_description
1 polymer ?
#
loop_
_entity_poly.entity_id
_entity_poly.type
_entity_poly.pdbx_seq_one_letter_code
_entity_poly.pdbx_strand_id
1 'polypeptide(L)'
;MSFPEQLWMDHKENLSEYILDQARIQQQNMDLDYCDAIFNTGLNDIEDKIILLDGSDLKVVGLPQPSLNQIQSYQVKNVRKRIMTQMYSQHT
;
A
#
# COMPACT_ATOMS: atom_id res chain seq x y z
N MET A 1 22.40 -8.82 -1.12
CA MET A 1 21.09 -8.52 -0.51
C MET A 1 20.48 -7.39 -1.30
N SER A 2 19.32 -7.60 -1.92
CA SER A 2 18.55 -6.50 -2.51
C SER A 2 17.95 -5.67 -1.37
N PHE A 3 18.02 -4.34 -1.50
CA PHE A 3 17.35 -3.45 -0.55
C PHE A 3 15.84 -3.48 -0.83
N PRO A 4 14.98 -3.43 0.20
CA PRO A 4 13.53 -3.49 0.02
C PRO A 4 13.00 -2.45 -0.97
N GLU A 5 13.57 -1.25 -0.98
CA GLU A 5 13.29 -0.21 -1.97
C GLU A 5 13.62 -0.65 -3.40
N GLN A 6 14.78 -1.27 -3.63
CA GLN A 6 15.15 -1.77 -4.96
C GLN A 6 14.22 -2.89 -5.41
N LEU A 7 13.86 -3.81 -4.51
CA LEU A 7 12.91 -4.88 -4.79
C LEU A 7 11.55 -4.32 -5.22
N TRP A 8 11.08 -3.25 -4.56
CA TRP A 8 9.89 -2.54 -4.98
C TRP A 8 10.07 -1.93 -6.37
N MET A 9 11.15 -1.20 -6.63
CA MET A 9 11.36 -0.56 -7.94
C MET A 9 11.42 -1.58 -9.08
N ASP A 10 12.02 -2.73 -8.85
CA ASP A 10 12.18 -3.80 -9.85
C ASP A 10 10.86 -4.56 -10.14
N HIS A 11 9.90 -4.53 -9.20
CA HIS A 11 8.71 -5.38 -9.25
C HIS A 11 7.38 -4.66 -9.02
N LYS A 12 7.36 -3.33 -8.88
CA LYS A 12 6.14 -2.55 -8.57
C LYS A 12 5.00 -2.76 -9.57
N GLU A 13 5.31 -2.97 -10.85
CA GLU A 13 4.33 -3.25 -11.89
C GLU A 13 3.64 -4.58 -11.62
N ASN A 14 4.41 -5.67 -11.52
CA ASN A 14 3.88 -7.00 -11.20
C ASN A 14 3.11 -7.02 -9.86
N LEU A 15 3.64 -6.34 -8.83
CA LEU A 15 3.00 -6.27 -7.52
C LEU A 15 1.70 -5.44 -7.52
N SER A 16 1.49 -4.61 -8.54
CA SER A 16 0.30 -3.76 -8.70
C SER A 16 -0.57 -4.15 -9.89
N GLU A 17 -0.24 -5.22 -10.62
CA GLU A 17 -0.95 -5.66 -11.83
C GLU A 17 -2.43 -5.91 -11.54
N TYR A 18 -2.72 -6.62 -10.46
CA TYR A 18 -4.10 -6.86 -10.03
C TYR A 18 -4.87 -5.55 -9.79
N ILE A 19 -4.22 -4.51 -9.27
CA ILE A 19 -4.86 -3.20 -9.02
C ILE A 19 -5.19 -2.53 -10.35
N LEU A 20 -4.28 -2.58 -11.33
CA LEU A 20 -4.51 -2.07 -12.68
C LEU A 20 -5.67 -2.81 -13.36
N ASP A 21 -5.71 -4.14 -13.25
CA ASP A 21 -6.79 -4.96 -13.81
C ASP A 21 -8.14 -4.62 -13.20
N GLN A 22 -8.21 -4.47 -11.86
CA GLN A 22 -9.44 -4.05 -11.20
C GLN A 22 -9.88 -2.65 -11.65
N ALA A 23 -8.94 -1.72 -11.82
CA ALA A 23 -9.25 -0.37 -12.30
C ALA A 23 -9.79 -0.39 -13.73
N ARG A 24 -9.21 -1.19 -14.63
CA ARG A 24 -9.69 -1.39 -16.01
C ARG A 24 -11.09 -1.99 -16.07
N ILE A 25 -11.38 -2.98 -15.23
CA ILE A 25 -12.71 -3.58 -15.13
C ILE A 25 -13.76 -2.53 -14.70
N GLN A 26 -13.39 -1.66 -13.75
CA GLN A 26 -14.29 -0.60 -13.26
C GLN A 26 -14.46 0.54 -14.26
N GLN A 27 -13.44 0.82 -15.08
CA GLN A 27 -13.42 1.93 -16.04
C GLN A 27 -13.34 1.43 -17.49
N GLN A 28 -14.33 0.65 -17.91
CA GLN A 28 -14.36 -0.06 -19.20
C GLN A 28 -14.13 0.80 -20.47
N ASN A 29 -14.20 2.13 -20.37
CA ASN A 29 -14.03 3.08 -21.48
C ASN A 29 -12.75 3.93 -21.40
N MET A 30 -11.87 3.67 -20.44
CA MET A 30 -10.62 4.40 -20.28
C MET A 30 -9.44 3.46 -20.48
N ASP A 31 -8.54 3.83 -21.40
CA ASP A 31 -7.26 3.16 -21.53
C ASP A 31 -6.39 3.56 -20.35
N LEU A 32 -6.34 2.67 -19.34
CA LEU A 32 -5.60 2.86 -18.10
C LEU A 32 -4.26 2.14 -18.20
N ASP A 33 -3.20 2.86 -17.82
CA ASP A 33 -1.84 2.35 -17.69
C ASP A 33 -1.31 2.61 -16.27
N TYR A 34 -0.15 2.04 -15.95
CA TYR A 34 0.52 2.23 -14.67
C TYR A 34 0.76 3.72 -14.38
N CYS A 35 0.36 4.14 -13.18
CA CYS A 35 0.59 5.49 -12.69
C CYS A 35 0.82 5.47 -11.18
N ASP A 36 1.21 6.62 -10.62
CA ASP A 36 1.48 6.76 -9.19
C ASP A 36 0.29 6.35 -8.33
N ALA A 37 -0.96 6.54 -8.78
CA ALA A 37 -2.13 6.11 -8.04
C ALA A 37 -2.20 4.58 -7.88
N ILE A 38 -1.83 3.83 -8.92
CA ILE A 38 -1.80 2.36 -8.88
C ILE A 38 -0.67 1.89 -7.96
N PHE A 39 0.53 2.44 -8.12
CA PHE A 39 1.68 2.11 -7.28
C PHE A 39 1.45 2.46 -5.80
N ASN A 40 0.87 3.63 -5.52
CA ASN A 40 0.52 4.04 -4.16
C ASN A 40 -0.49 3.10 -3.52
N THR A 41 -1.45 2.60 -4.29
CA THR A 41 -2.43 1.61 -3.81
C THR A 41 -1.73 0.30 -3.46
N GLY A 42 -0.80 -0.16 -4.31
CA GLY A 42 0.01 -1.35 -4.01
C GLY A 42 0.84 -1.21 -2.74
N LEU A 43 1.48 -0.04 -2.54
CA LEU A 43 2.20 0.26 -1.30
C LEU A 43 1.28 0.28 -0.08
N ASN A 44 0.06 0.80 -0.19
CA ASN A 44 -0.92 0.77 0.89
C ASN A 44 -1.32 -0.66 1.26
N ASP A 45 -1.55 -1.52 0.28
CA ASP A 45 -1.92 -2.93 0.53
C ASP A 45 -0.77 -3.69 1.21
N ILE A 46 0.48 -3.39 0.83
CA ILE A 46 1.68 -3.93 1.49
C ILE A 46 1.79 -3.38 2.93
N GLU A 47 1.56 -2.09 3.14
CA GLU A 47 1.57 -1.46 4.46
C GLU A 47 0.54 -2.10 5.40
N ASP A 48 -0.70 -2.30 4.92
CA ASP A 48 -1.76 -2.93 5.69
C ASP A 48 -1.39 -4.37 6.10
N LYS A 49 -0.68 -5.12 5.24
CA LYS A 49 -0.15 -6.45 5.58
C LYS A 49 1.00 -6.41 6.59
N ILE A 50 1.91 -5.45 6.50
CA ILE A 50 3.01 -5.30 7.46
C ILE A 50 2.46 -4.90 8.83
N ILE A 51 1.52 -3.96 8.88
CA ILE A 51 0.83 -3.58 10.12
C ILE A 51 0.11 -4.78 10.73
N LEU A 52 -0.52 -5.61 9.90
CA LEU A 52 -1.17 -6.84 10.37
C LEU A 52 -0.19 -7.85 10.96
N LEU A 53 1.01 -7.99 10.40
CA LEU A 53 2.00 -8.99 10.83
C LEU A 53 2.82 -8.55 12.04
N ASP A 54 3.23 -7.28 12.10
CA ASP A 54 4.23 -6.79 13.06
C ASP A 54 3.88 -5.38 13.61
N GLY A 55 2.80 -4.75 13.16
CA GLY A 55 2.43 -3.39 13.56
C GLY A 55 3.35 -2.28 13.03
N SER A 56 4.42 -2.66 12.34
CA SER A 56 5.40 -1.80 11.68
C SER A 56 4.80 -1.09 10.46
N ASP A 57 5.41 0.04 10.07
CA ASP A 57 5.05 0.76 8.84
C ASP A 57 6.07 0.51 7.72
N LEU A 58 5.77 0.99 6.50
CA LEU A 58 6.65 0.82 5.33
C LEU A 58 8.07 1.38 5.57
N LYS A 59 8.18 2.48 6.32
CA LYS A 59 9.44 3.15 6.56
C LYS A 59 10.37 2.31 7.42
N VAL A 60 9.82 1.62 8.42
CA VAL A 60 10.58 0.70 9.29
C VAL A 60 11.16 -0.47 8.50
N VAL A 61 10.45 -0.96 7.46
CA VAL A 61 10.92 -2.08 6.64
C VAL A 61 11.73 -1.65 5.40
N GLY A 62 12.00 -0.35 5.24
CA GLY A 62 12.82 0.18 4.14
C GLY A 62 12.11 0.24 2.78
N LEU A 63 10.77 0.26 2.75
CA LEU A 63 9.97 0.46 1.54
C LEU A 63 9.63 1.95 1.34
N PRO A 64 9.46 2.39 0.07
CA PRO A 64 9.06 3.76 -0.20
C PRO A 64 7.64 4.02 0.32
N GLN A 65 7.38 5.25 0.76
CA GLN A 65 6.04 5.66 1.14
C GLN A 65 5.24 6.09 -0.09
N PRO A 66 3.91 5.87 -0.10
CA PRO A 66 3.03 6.42 -1.12
C PRO A 66 3.18 7.94 -1.24
N SER A 67 3.08 8.49 -2.46
CA SER A 67 3.24 9.93 -2.68
C SER A 67 2.13 10.76 -1.99
N LEU A 68 2.54 11.91 -1.41
CA LEU A 68 1.78 12.75 -0.48
C LEU A 68 0.53 13.46 -1.05
N ASN A 69 0.22 13.30 -2.35
CA ASN A 69 -0.87 14.04 -2.99
C ASN A 69 -2.29 13.61 -2.56
N GLN A 70 -2.40 12.70 -1.58
CA GLN A 70 -3.66 12.37 -0.92
C GLN A 70 -3.57 12.70 0.58
N ILE A 71 -3.70 13.98 0.92
CA ILE A 71 -3.77 14.49 2.31
C ILE A 71 -4.89 13.80 3.12
N GLN A 72 -5.92 13.28 2.45
CA GLN A 72 -6.97 12.47 3.09
C GLN A 72 -6.49 11.07 3.53
N SER A 73 -5.46 10.50 2.88
CA SER A 73 -4.98 9.14 3.16
C SER A 73 -4.29 9.03 4.54
N TYR A 74 -3.55 10.06 4.97
CA TYR A 74 -2.81 10.04 6.25
C TYR A 74 -3.73 9.97 7.47
N GLN A 75 -4.86 10.70 7.47
CA GLN A 75 -5.82 10.66 8.57
C GLN A 75 -6.54 9.32 8.64
N VAL A 76 -6.94 8.76 7.49
CA VAL A 76 -7.56 7.43 7.42
C VAL A 76 -6.58 6.34 7.86
N LYS A 77 -5.30 6.43 7.47
CA LYS A 77 -4.24 5.49 7.89
C LYS A 77 -4.03 5.48 9.40
N ASN A 78 -3.96 6.66 10.04
CA ASN A 78 -3.80 6.75 11.49
C ASN A 78 -5.01 6.16 12.25
N VAL A 79 -6.21 6.35 11.72
CA VAL A 79 -7.43 5.73 12.28
C VAL A 79 -7.41 4.22 12.10
N ARG A 80 -7.08 3.71 10.90
CA ARG A 80 -6.96 2.27 10.62
C ARG A 80 -5.93 1.59 11.51
N LYS A 81 -4.74 2.20 11.66
CA LYS A 81 -3.67 1.69 12.54
C LYS A 81 -4.16 1.57 13.98
N ARG A 82 -4.85 2.59 14.50
CA ARG A 82 -5.42 2.55 15.86
C ARG A 82 -6.48 1.46 16.03
N ILE A 83 -7.36 1.28 15.04
CA ILE A 83 -8.39 0.23 15.07
C ILE A 83 -7.74 -1.15 15.08
N MET A 84 -6.76 -1.41 14.21
CA MET A 84 -6.04 -2.69 14.17
C MET A 84 -5.34 -2.96 15.50
N THR A 85 -4.55 -2.02 16.01
CA THR A 85 -3.87 -2.18 17.31
C THR A 85 -4.86 -2.45 18.45
N GLN A 86 -6.02 -1.78 18.47
CA GLN A 86 -7.04 -2.01 19.50
C GLN A 86 -7.71 -3.37 19.38
N MET A 87 -7.99 -3.87 18.17
CA MET A 87 -8.57 -5.21 17.98
C MET A 87 -7.64 -6.32 18.50
N TYR A 88 -6.32 -6.22 18.25
CA TYR A 88 -5.37 -7.24 18.69
C TYR A 88 -5.04 -7.16 20.19
N SER A 89 -5.20 -6.00 20.82
CA SER A 89 -4.99 -5.85 22.27
C SER A 89 -6.10 -6.46 23.14
N GLN A 90 -7.27 -6.82 22.59
CA GLN A 90 -8.38 -7.41 23.37
C GLN A 90 -8.37 -8.94 23.42
N HIS A 91 -7.41 -9.60 22.76
CA HIS A 91 -7.29 -11.06 22.71
C HIS A 91 -6.10 -11.62 23.50
N THR A 92 -5.53 -10.85 24.43
CA THR A 92 -4.48 -11.31 25.39
C THR A 92 -5.03 -11.25 26.81
#